data_AF-A0A0S8BDG2-F1
#
_entry.id   AF-A0A0S8BDG2-F1
#
_cell.length_a   1.000
_cell.length_b   1.000
_cell.length_c   1.000
_cell.angle_alpha   90.00
_cell.angle_beta   90.00
_cell.angle_gamma   90.00
#
_symmetry.space_group_name_H-M   'P 1'
#
loop_
_entity.id
_entity.type
_entity.pdbx_description
1 polymer ?
#
loop_
_entity_poly.entity_id
_entity_poly.type
_entity_poly.pdbx_seq_one_letter_code
_entity_poly.pdbx_strand_id
1 'polypeptide(L)'
;MAGIGWIGLLVVLQTIAGAAWAFLNPEQAQLLENINRLLLAEVDNVWKWLILALAAGIGEELLFRGALQPVLGLGFTAVLFALVHVQYGYTPIMLFIVFLAIVLGLVRRYYNTTIAIFVHVGYDFTLGLLALMATYLEQYIT
;
A
#
# COMPACT_ATOMS: atom_id res chain seq x y z
N MET A 1 -9.25 -17.86 5.16
CA MET A 1 -7.85 -17.98 5.62
C MET A 1 -6.83 -17.40 4.64
N ALA A 2 -7.01 -17.53 3.31
CA ALA A 2 -6.05 -17.02 2.32
C ALA A 2 -5.76 -15.50 2.41
N GLY A 3 -6.76 -14.65 2.66
CA GLY A 3 -6.57 -13.18 2.70
C GLY A 3 -5.62 -12.68 3.79
N ILE A 4 -5.69 -13.25 5.00
CA ILE A 4 -4.79 -12.87 6.11
C ILE A 4 -3.33 -13.22 5.79
N GLY A 5 -3.10 -14.37 5.15
CA GLY A 5 -1.77 -14.77 4.70
C GLY A 5 -1.17 -13.77 3.70
N TRP A 6 -1.99 -13.28 2.76
CA TRP A 6 -1.57 -12.23 1.82
C TRP A 6 -1.25 -10.91 2.50
N ILE A 7 -2.08 -10.47 3.47
CA ILE A 7 -1.81 -9.24 4.24
C ILE A 7 -0.45 -9.34 4.95
N GLY A 8 -0.25 -10.42 5.71
CA GLY A 8 1.02 -10.64 6.43
C GLY A 8 2.23 -10.69 5.49
N LEU A 9 2.10 -11.42 4.36
CA LEU A 9 3.16 -11.50 3.36
C LEU A 9 3.50 -10.12 2.77
N LEU A 10 2.51 -9.35 2.36
CA LEU A 10 2.71 -8.03 1.75
C LEU A 10 3.32 -7.04 2.75
N VAL A 11 2.88 -7.04 4.01
CA VAL A 11 3.46 -6.20 5.07
C VAL A 11 4.93 -6.57 5.29
N VAL A 12 5.25 -7.86 5.40
CA VAL A 12 6.65 -8.31 5.58
C VAL A 12 7.51 -7.91 4.38
N LEU A 13 7.03 -8.14 3.15
CA LEU A 13 7.77 -7.77 1.94
C LEU A 13 7.99 -6.26 1.85
N GLN A 14 6.98 -5.44 2.18
CA GLN A 14 7.09 -3.98 2.23
C GLN A 14 8.12 -3.55 3.27
N THR A 15 8.08 -4.11 4.48
CA THR A 15 9.03 -3.77 5.54
C THR A 15 10.47 -4.12 5.15
N ILE A 16 10.69 -5.30 4.56
CA ILE A 16 12.02 -5.71 4.08
C ILE A 16 12.49 -4.80 2.94
N ALA A 17 11.63 -4.52 1.97
CA ALA A 17 11.95 -3.64 0.84
C ALA A 17 12.26 -2.21 1.31
N GLY A 18 11.47 -1.68 2.25
CA GLY A 18 11.69 -0.37 2.86
C GLY A 18 13.00 -0.31 3.65
N ALA A 19 13.31 -1.32 4.45
CA ALA A 19 14.57 -1.39 5.19
C ALA A 19 15.79 -1.50 4.26
N ALA A 20 15.70 -2.34 3.23
CA ALA A 20 16.74 -2.44 2.21
C ALA A 20 16.92 -1.11 1.48
N TRP A 21 15.83 -0.41 1.17
CA TRP A 21 15.88 0.89 0.51
C TRP A 21 16.50 1.97 1.39
N ALA A 22 16.15 2.03 2.68
CA ALA A 22 16.74 2.94 3.64
C ALA A 22 18.25 2.72 3.78
N PHE A 23 18.73 1.48 3.64
CA PHE A 23 20.17 1.16 3.64
C PHE A 23 20.86 1.59 2.34
N LEU A 24 20.24 1.37 1.18
CA LEU A 24 20.84 1.65 -0.12
C LEU A 24 20.80 3.13 -0.51
N ASN A 25 19.71 3.83 -0.18
CA ASN A 25 19.44 5.22 -0.57
C ASN A 25 18.73 5.97 0.58
N PRO A 26 19.44 6.27 1.69
CA PRO A 26 18.85 6.86 2.88
C PRO A 26 18.20 8.21 2.63
N GLU A 27 18.80 9.08 1.81
CA GLU A 27 18.26 10.40 1.48
C GLU A 27 16.88 10.30 0.81
N GLN A 28 16.74 9.40 -0.19
CA GLN A 28 15.46 9.20 -0.85
C GLN A 28 14.43 8.54 0.07
N ALA A 29 14.85 7.58 0.89
CA ALA A 29 13.95 6.96 1.87
C ALA A 29 13.39 8.01 2.85
N GLN A 30 14.24 8.92 3.33
CA GLN A 30 13.85 9.98 4.25
C GLN A 30 12.95 11.03 3.58
N LEU A 31 13.19 11.35 2.30
CA LEU A 31 12.28 12.19 1.50
C LEU A 31 10.89 11.57 1.38
N LEU A 32 10.80 10.28 1.05
CA LEU A 32 9.52 9.57 0.92
C LEU A 32 8.78 9.50 2.26
N GLU A 33 9.50 9.27 3.36
CA GLU A 33 8.93 9.32 4.70
C GLU A 33 8.36 10.71 5.02
N ASN A 34 9.10 11.77 4.72
CA ASN A 34 8.64 13.14 4.94
C ASN A 34 7.39 13.47 4.11
N ILE A 35 7.34 13.05 2.84
CA ILE A 35 6.15 13.20 1.99
C ILE A 35 4.95 12.49 2.62
N ASN A 36 5.12 11.23 3.05
CA ASN A 36 4.04 10.47 3.69
C ASN A 36 3.60 11.12 5.01
N ARG A 37 4.53 11.61 5.85
CA ARG A 37 4.19 12.33 7.08
C ARG A 37 3.40 13.61 6.80
N LEU A 38 3.72 14.34 5.74
CA LEU A 38 2.96 15.54 5.34
C LEU A 38 1.57 15.18 4.78
N LEU A 39 1.48 14.19 3.90
CA LEU A 39 0.21 13.77 3.28
C LEU A 39 -0.76 13.17 4.29
N LEU A 40 -0.23 12.48 5.30
CA LEU A 40 -1.01 11.73 6.29
C LEU A 40 -0.98 12.40 7.67
N ALA A 41 -0.51 13.66 7.76
CA ALA A 41 -0.36 14.39 9.02
C ALA A 41 -1.65 14.45 9.84
N GLU A 42 -2.80 14.58 9.16
CA GLU A 42 -4.12 14.65 9.80
C GLU A 42 -4.68 13.27 10.16
N VAL A 43 -4.05 12.17 9.71
CA VAL A 43 -4.47 10.79 9.97
C VAL A 43 -3.78 10.29 11.26
N ASP A 44 -4.19 10.90 12.37
CA ASP A 44 -3.54 10.80 13.68
C ASP A 44 -4.12 9.73 14.63
N ASN A 45 -5.11 8.95 14.18
CA ASN A 45 -5.75 7.95 15.01
C ASN A 45 -6.24 6.74 14.22
N VAL A 46 -6.50 5.65 14.95
CA VAL A 46 -6.93 4.35 14.42
C VAL A 46 -8.16 4.46 13.52
N TRP A 47 -9.14 5.29 13.88
CA TRP A 47 -10.38 5.41 13.10
C TRP A 47 -10.16 6.10 11.76
N LYS A 48 -9.35 7.17 11.72
CA LYS A 48 -8.99 7.85 10.47
C LYS A 48 -8.22 6.90 9.53
N TRP A 49 -7.28 6.11 10.07
CA TRP A 49 -6.57 5.08 9.31
C TRP A 49 -7.52 4.01 8.76
N LEU A 50 -8.49 3.55 9.55
CA LEU A 50 -9.48 2.57 9.11
C LEU A 50 -10.33 3.12 7.96
N ILE A 51 -10.81 4.35 8.07
CA ILE A 51 -11.61 5.01 7.03
C ILE A 51 -10.79 5.18 5.76
N LEU A 52 -9.54 5.64 5.87
CA LEU A 52 -8.64 5.82 4.73
C LEU A 52 -8.39 4.48 4.02
N ALA A 53 -8.03 3.44 4.77
CA ALA A 53 -7.78 2.11 4.22
C ALA A 53 -9.03 1.50 3.55
N LEU A 54 -10.22 1.68 4.16
CA LEU A 54 -11.48 1.24 3.55
C LEU A 54 -11.79 2.01 2.27
N ALA A 55 -11.63 3.34 2.27
CA ALA A 55 -11.91 4.18 1.12
C ALA A 55 -10.97 3.84 -0.06
N ALA A 56 -9.67 3.75 0.20
CA ALA A 56 -8.66 3.37 -0.79
C ALA A 56 -8.89 1.94 -1.29
N GLY A 57 -8.90 0.95 -0.38
CA GLY A 57 -9.02 -0.45 -0.74
C GLY A 57 -10.35 -0.82 -1.42
N ILE A 58 -11.48 -0.18 -1.08
CA ILE A 58 -12.73 -0.42 -1.80
C ILE A 58 -12.72 0.31 -3.15
N GLY A 59 -12.41 1.61 -3.17
CA GLY A 59 -12.48 2.42 -4.38
C GLY A 59 -11.53 1.92 -5.46
N GLU A 60 -10.27 1.67 -5.10
CA GLU A 60 -9.23 1.25 -6.03
C GLU A 60 -9.49 -0.16 -6.54
N GLU A 61 -9.86 -1.12 -5.70
CA GLU A 61 -10.10 -2.48 -6.17
C GLU A 61 -11.37 -2.58 -7.04
N LEU A 62 -12.42 -1.81 -6.76
CA LEU A 62 -13.58 -1.75 -7.64
C LEU A 62 -13.22 -1.19 -9.02
N LEU A 63 -12.41 -0.13 -9.07
CA LEU A 63 -11.96 0.47 -10.33
C LEU A 63 -10.98 -0.45 -11.06
N PHE A 64 -9.84 -0.76 -10.45
CA PHE A 64 -8.76 -1.47 -11.12
C PHE A 64 -9.06 -2.94 -11.31
N ARG A 65 -9.55 -3.65 -10.28
CA ARG A 65 -9.75 -5.11 -10.33
C ARG A 65 -11.14 -5.45 -10.85
N GLY A 66 -12.15 -4.66 -10.48
CA GLY A 66 -13.53 -4.80 -10.93
C GLY A 66 -13.72 -4.35 -12.39
N ALA A 67 -13.37 -3.10 -12.72
CA ALA A 67 -13.70 -2.51 -14.02
C ALA A 67 -12.57 -2.64 -15.06
N LEU A 68 -11.31 -2.32 -14.72
CA LEU A 68 -10.23 -2.19 -15.69
C LEU A 68 -9.55 -3.53 -16.05
N GLN A 69 -9.20 -4.34 -15.05
CA GLN A 69 -8.49 -5.61 -15.26
C GLN A 69 -9.22 -6.64 -16.15
N PRO A 70 -10.56 -6.80 -16.12
CA PRO A 70 -11.25 -7.68 -17.07
C PRO A 70 -11.09 -7.24 -18.53
N VAL A 71 -10.90 -5.94 -18.79
CA VAL A 71 -10.84 -5.36 -20.14
C VAL A 71 -9.40 -5.22 -20.63
N LEU A 72 -8.51 -4.72 -19.77
CA LEU A 72 -7.13 -4.36 -20.10
C LEU A 72 -6.11 -5.43 -19.74
N GLY A 73 -6.54 -6.47 -19.00
CA GLY A 73 -5.66 -7.51 -18.49
C GLY A 73 -4.81 -7.06 -17.31
N LEU A 74 -4.03 -8.00 -16.76
CA LEU A 74 -3.26 -7.83 -15.53
C LEU A 74 -2.15 -6.78 -15.67
N GLY A 75 -1.32 -6.89 -16.71
CA GLY A 75 -0.12 -6.06 -16.87
C GLY A 75 -0.45 -4.58 -17.04
N PHE A 76 -1.35 -4.26 -17.97
CA PHE A 76 -1.71 -2.86 -18.23
C PHE A 76 -2.41 -2.22 -17.04
N THR A 77 -3.31 -2.96 -16.37
CA THR A 77 -3.96 -2.47 -15.15
C THR A 77 -2.96 -2.20 -14.02
N ALA A 78 -1.95 -3.06 -13.85
CA ALA A 78 -0.91 -2.87 -12.84
C ALA A 78 -0.07 -1.61 -13.08
N VAL A 79 0.24 -1.32 -14.36
CA VAL A 79 0.93 -0.07 -14.73
C VAL A 79 0.05 1.14 -14.46
N LEU A 80 -1.23 1.11 -14.86
CA LEU A 80 -2.17 2.22 -14.57
C LEU A 80 -2.33 2.46 -13.06
N PHE A 81 -2.42 1.39 -12.28
CA PHE A 81 -2.48 1.49 -10.82
C PHE A 81 -1.24 2.19 -10.25
N ALA A 82 -0.05 1.83 -10.72
CA ALA A 82 1.16 2.52 -10.28
C ALA A 82 1.17 3.99 -10.71
N LEU A 83 0.74 4.31 -11.92
CA LEU A 83 0.74 5.68 -12.44
C LEU A 83 -0.16 6.65 -11.67
N VAL A 84 -1.21 6.19 -10.99
CA VAL A 84 -2.02 7.10 -10.15
C VAL A 84 -1.32 7.45 -8.82
N HIS A 85 -0.27 6.72 -8.44
CA HIS A 85 0.53 6.98 -7.25
C HIS A 85 1.64 8.03 -7.51
N VAL A 86 1.24 9.15 -8.12
CA VAL A 86 2.16 10.22 -8.58
C VAL A 86 2.97 10.87 -7.45
N GLN A 87 2.49 10.80 -6.20
CA GLN A 87 3.18 11.35 -5.03
C GLN A 87 4.57 10.75 -4.81
N TYR A 88 4.81 9.56 -5.36
CA TYR A 88 6.10 8.89 -5.27
C TYR A 88 7.04 9.18 -6.44
N GLY A 89 6.59 9.95 -7.44
CA GLY A 89 7.39 10.35 -8.60
C GLY A 89 8.00 9.17 -9.35
N TYR A 90 9.12 9.41 -10.06
CA TYR A 90 9.87 8.36 -10.76
C TYR A 90 10.90 7.69 -9.84
N THR A 91 10.48 7.25 -8.65
CA THR A 91 11.34 6.53 -7.72
C THR A 91 11.18 5.01 -7.88
N PRO A 92 12.17 4.20 -7.48
CA PRO A 92 12.07 2.74 -7.53
C PRO A 92 10.88 2.15 -6.76
N ILE A 93 10.26 2.90 -5.84
CA ILE A 93 9.03 2.48 -5.18
C ILE A 93 7.87 2.27 -6.17
N MET A 94 7.89 2.93 -7.33
CA MET A 94 6.92 2.69 -8.40
C MET A 94 6.99 1.24 -8.90
N LEU A 95 8.19 0.63 -8.92
CA LEU A 95 8.33 -0.79 -9.25
C LEU A 95 7.69 -1.68 -8.19
N PHE A 96 7.84 -1.31 -6.91
CA PHE A 96 7.15 -2.00 -5.83
C PHE A 96 5.63 -1.86 -5.95
N ILE A 97 5.12 -0.69 -6.32
CA ILE A 97 3.68 -0.46 -6.51
C ILE A 97 3.16 -1.27 -7.70
N VAL A 98 3.90 -1.38 -8.80
CA VAL A 98 3.55 -2.30 -9.91
C VAL A 98 3.53 -3.75 -9.41
N PHE A 99 4.51 -4.17 -8.61
CA PHE A 99 4.55 -5.50 -8.02
C PHE A 99 3.33 -5.76 -7.12
N LEU A 100 3.02 -4.83 -6.20
CA LEU A 100 1.83 -4.89 -5.35
C LEU A 100 0.56 -4.99 -6.21
N ALA A 101 0.50 -4.20 -7.29
CA ALA A 101 -0.65 -4.18 -8.16
C ALA A 101 -0.86 -5.51 -8.90
N ILE A 102 0.23 -6.16 -9.32
CA ILE A 102 0.23 -7.51 -9.89
C ILE A 102 -0.26 -8.51 -8.85
N VAL A 103 0.25 -8.47 -7.62
CA VAL A 103 -0.15 -9.41 -6.55
C VAL A 103 -1.65 -9.29 -6.27
N LEU A 104 -2.18 -8.09 -6.07
CA LEU A 104 -3.62 -7.86 -5.87
C LEU A 104 -4.44 -8.31 -7.09
N GLY A 105 -3.94 -8.08 -8.30
CA GLY A 105 -4.56 -8.56 -9.54
C GLY A 105 -4.57 -10.09 -9.65
N LEU A 106 -3.54 -10.78 -9.17
CA LEU A 106 -3.50 -12.24 -9.06
C LEU A 106 -4.45 -12.75 -7.98
N VAL A 107 -4.51 -12.09 -6.81
CA VAL A 107 -5.50 -12.39 -5.77
C VAL A 107 -6.92 -12.31 -6.33
N ARG A 108 -7.25 -11.25 -7.09
CA ARG A 108 -8.55 -11.18 -7.76
C ARG A 108 -8.76 -12.31 -8.77
N ARG A 109 -7.73 -12.71 -9.52
CA ARG A 109 -7.82 -13.76 -10.55
C ARG A 109 -8.06 -15.15 -9.96
N TYR A 110 -7.42 -15.46 -8.84
CA TYR A 110 -7.53 -16.77 -8.18
C TYR A 110 -8.69 -16.85 -7.18
N TYR A 111 -9.19 -15.72 -6.69
CA TYR A 111 -10.30 -15.65 -5.74
C TYR A 111 -11.43 -14.79 -6.31
N ASN A 112 -11.51 -13.51 -5.92
CA ASN A 112 -12.48 -12.53 -6.40
C ASN A 112 -12.09 -11.11 -5.94
N THR A 113 -12.83 -10.10 -6.39
CA THR A 113 -12.60 -8.69 -6.03
C THR A 113 -12.80 -8.43 -4.54
N THR A 114 -13.73 -9.10 -3.87
CA THR A 114 -13.95 -8.93 -2.42
C THR A 114 -12.73 -9.35 -1.59
N ILE A 115 -12.07 -10.44 -1.97
CA ILE A 115 -10.83 -10.86 -1.32
C ILE A 115 -9.70 -9.89 -1.62
N ALA A 116 -9.61 -9.34 -2.84
CA ALA A 116 -8.63 -8.31 -3.16
C ALA A 116 -8.84 -7.02 -2.34
N ILE A 117 -10.09 -6.57 -2.18
CA ILE A 117 -10.48 -5.47 -1.27
C ILE A 117 -10.01 -5.77 0.14
N PHE A 118 -10.35 -6.95 0.68
CA PHE A 118 -9.96 -7.31 2.05
C PHE A 118 -8.44 -7.30 2.24
N VAL A 119 -7.68 -7.82 1.28
CA VAL A 119 -6.21 -7.82 1.32
C VAL A 119 -5.65 -6.40 1.25
N HIS A 120 -6.16 -5.56 0.35
CA HIS A 120 -5.70 -4.19 0.19
C HIS A 120 -6.00 -3.34 1.43
N VAL A 121 -7.25 -3.35 1.90
CA VAL A 121 -7.66 -2.68 3.14
C VAL A 121 -6.81 -3.15 4.32
N GLY A 122 -6.62 -4.46 4.47
CA GLY A 122 -5.85 -5.02 5.57
C GLY A 122 -4.38 -4.65 5.51
N TYR A 123 -3.79 -4.61 4.32
CA TYR A 123 -2.41 -4.19 4.09
C TYR A 123 -2.21 -2.71 4.48
N ASP A 124 -3.01 -1.81 3.93
CA ASP A 124 -2.91 -0.36 4.20
C ASP A 124 -3.19 -0.05 5.67
N PHE A 125 -4.22 -0.66 6.24
CA PHE A 125 -4.57 -0.44 7.63
C PHE A 125 -3.46 -0.92 8.57
N THR A 126 -2.87 -2.09 8.30
CA THR A 126 -1.76 -2.61 9.13
C THR A 126 -0.55 -1.69 9.06
N LEU A 127 -0.16 -1.23 7.87
CA LEU A 127 0.94 -0.28 7.72
C LEU A 127 0.65 1.06 8.41
N GLY A 128 -0.59 1.55 8.30
CA GLY A 128 -1.05 2.75 9.00
C GLY A 128 -0.96 2.64 10.52
N LEU A 129 -1.35 1.49 11.09
CA LEU A 129 -1.21 1.24 12.53
C LEU A 129 0.26 1.18 12.96
N LEU A 130 1.14 0.59 12.15
CA LEU A 130 2.58 0.58 12.42
C LEU A 130 3.18 1.98 12.38
N ALA A 131 2.77 2.81 11.40
CA ALA A 131 3.18 4.21 11.32
C ALA A 131 2.70 5.01 12.53
N LEU A 132 1.42 4.85 12.91
CA LEU A 132 0.84 5.48 14.08
C LEU A 132 1.58 5.09 15.36
N MET A 133 1.89 3.80 15.53
CA MET A 133 2.67 3.29 16.65
C MET A 133 4.07 3.90 16.69
N ALA A 134 4.75 4.02 15.55
CA ALA A 134 6.07 4.65 15.47
C ALA A 134 6.02 6.12 15.92
N THR A 135 5.01 6.88 15.46
CA THR A 135 4.82 8.28 15.89
C THR A 135 4.57 8.40 17.40
N TYR A 136 3.75 7.51 17.99
CA TYR A 136 3.56 7.50 19.44
C TYR A 136 4.87 7.19 20.18
N LEU A 137 5.64 6.21 19.73
CA LEU A 137 6.91 5.85 20.37
C LEU A 137 7.93 6.99 20.31
N GLU A 138 8.02 7.72 19.20
CA GLU A 138 8.87 8.91 19.06
C GLU A 138 8.54 9.98 20.11
N GLN A 139 7.26 10.18 20.42
CA GLN A 139 6.80 11.15 21.42
C GLN A 139 7.16 10.77 22.87
N TYR A 140 7.40 9.49 23.17
CA TYR A 140 7.78 9.03 24.51
C TYR A 140 9.30 8.95 24.73
N ILE A 141 10.08 8.90 23.64
CA ILE A 141 11.54 8.72 23.67
C ILE A 141 12.27 10.08 23.52
N THR A 142 11.57 11.15 23.11
CA THR A 142 12.07 12.53 23.04
C THR A 142 11.62 13.36 24.24
#